data_AF-A0A533B4L4-F1
#
_entry.id   AF-A0A533B4L4-F1
#
_cell.length_a   1.000
_cell.length_b   1.000
_cell.length_c   1.000
_cell.angle_alpha   90.00
_cell.angle_beta   90.00
_cell.angle_gamma   90.00
#
_symmetry.space_group_name_H-M   'P 1'
#
loop_
_entity.id
_entity.type
_entity.pdbx_description
1 polymer ?
#
loop_
_entity_poly.entity_id
_entity_poly.type
_entity_poly.pdbx_seq_one_letter_code
_entity_poly.pdbx_strand_id
1 'polypeptide(L)'
;MARTLALSGGERLRLSAHLVWLMTSQPSLTGLKKRLEPLDLRQRSAMADFIIGVAGADGQISPDEIRTLSKVYPMLGLAADDVYSHIHAMAAGTATVVEGNEPITVIPAQLSTGYAIPPRPGPTQTIQLDMTTVKTKLAESAQVAAILDDIFTDEDTINAPQSLQPSASAGKVPAAHSMLLSRLAERSEWSRTEFDAIAAECGLMPDGAIDMLNEVAFEHTGAPVIEGDDPIQVDAATAKELVT
;
A
#
# COMPACT_ATOMS: atom_id res chain seq x y z
N MET A 1 8.09 -20.04 19.12
CA MET A 1 8.82 -19.19 18.16
C MET A 1 9.85 -19.90 17.26
N ALA A 2 10.54 -20.96 17.68
CA ALA A 2 11.68 -21.52 16.90
C ALA A 2 11.32 -22.47 15.73
N ARG A 3 10.06 -22.89 15.57
CA ARG A 3 9.69 -23.98 14.65
C ARG A 3 9.19 -23.51 13.27
N THR A 4 8.99 -22.21 13.08
CA THR A 4 8.37 -21.65 11.86
C THR A 4 9.38 -21.18 10.81
N LEU A 5 10.64 -20.91 11.18
CA LEU A 5 11.61 -20.29 10.27
C LEU A 5 12.74 -21.21 9.76
N ALA A 6 12.78 -22.49 10.16
CA ALA A 6 13.77 -23.48 9.71
C ALA A 6 15.25 -22.98 9.65
N LEU A 7 15.65 -22.09 10.57
CA LEU A 7 16.97 -21.44 10.55
C LEU A 7 18.08 -22.36 11.06
N SER A 8 19.23 -22.34 10.40
CA SER A 8 20.47 -22.97 10.86
C SER A 8 21.01 -22.30 12.13
N GLY A 9 21.92 -22.97 12.85
CA GLY A 9 22.47 -22.45 14.11
C GLY A 9 23.19 -21.10 13.94
N GLY A 10 23.93 -20.92 12.84
CA GLY A 10 24.62 -19.67 12.54
C GLY A 10 23.67 -18.52 12.18
N GLU A 11 22.59 -18.81 11.47
CA GLU A 11 21.57 -17.81 11.12
C GLU A 11 20.81 -17.33 12.35
N ARG A 12 20.52 -18.23 13.31
CA ARG A 12 19.92 -17.84 14.59
C ARG A 12 20.79 -16.88 15.38
N LEU A 13 22.11 -17.12 15.41
CA LEU A 13 23.05 -16.28 16.13
C LEU A 13 23.12 -14.87 15.51
N ARG A 14 23.18 -14.80 14.18
CA ARG A 14 23.15 -13.53 13.44
C ARG A 14 21.83 -12.79 13.65
N LEU A 15 20.69 -13.50 13.60
CA LEU A 15 19.38 -12.92 13.86
C LEU A 15 19.28 -12.37 15.29
N SER A 16 19.77 -13.11 16.30
CA SER A 16 19.76 -12.63 17.68
C SER A 16 20.63 -11.39 17.87
N ALA A 17 21.82 -11.34 17.27
CA ALA A 17 22.69 -10.17 17.33
C ALA A 17 22.03 -8.97 16.63
N HIS A 18 21.36 -9.21 15.51
CA HIS A 18 20.62 -8.18 14.78
C HIS A 18 19.41 -7.65 15.56
N LEU A 19 18.67 -8.52 16.26
CA LEU A 19 17.55 -8.10 17.11
C LEU A 19 18.01 -7.23 18.29
N VAL A 20 19.13 -7.59 18.92
CA VAL A 20 19.73 -6.76 19.99
C VAL A 20 20.12 -5.38 19.45
N TRP A 21 20.71 -5.33 18.25
CA TRP A 21 21.02 -4.07 17.59
C TRP A 21 19.76 -3.24 17.27
N LEU A 22 18.69 -3.87 16.77
CA LEU A 22 17.39 -3.23 16.48
C LEU A 22 16.68 -2.69 17.73
N MET A 23 16.82 -3.35 18.87
CA MET A 23 16.29 -2.83 20.14
C MET A 23 17.02 -1.55 20.59
N THR A 24 18.28 -1.39 20.17
CA THR A 24 19.10 -0.22 20.52
C THR A 24 18.99 0.88 19.46
N SER A 25 18.80 0.50 18.20
CA SER A 25 18.64 1.39 17.05
C SER A 25 17.18 1.31 16.60
N GLN A 26 16.30 2.16 17.14
CA GLN A 26 14.88 2.17 16.78
C GLN A 26 14.72 2.36 15.25
N PRO A 27 14.31 1.32 14.49
CA PRO A 27 14.10 1.47 13.07
C PRO A 27 12.84 2.31 12.83
N SER A 28 12.90 3.25 11.89
CA SER A 28 11.73 4.02 11.50
C SER A 28 10.75 3.13 10.72
N LEU A 29 9.45 3.32 10.96
CA LEU A 29 8.39 2.60 10.25
C LEU A 29 8.42 2.89 8.73
N THR A 30 8.97 4.03 8.34
CA THR A 30 9.16 4.45 6.94
C THR A 30 10.09 3.52 6.17
N GLY A 31 11.20 3.09 6.78
CA GLY A 31 12.14 2.14 6.14
C GLY A 31 11.55 0.73 5.99
N LEU A 32 10.62 0.36 6.88
CA LEU A 32 9.94 -0.93 6.83
C LEU A 32 8.94 -0.99 5.66
N LYS A 33 8.26 0.13 5.37
CA LYS A 33 7.33 0.24 4.24
C LYS A 33 8.00 -0.07 2.89
N LYS A 34 9.19 0.50 2.62
CA LYS A 34 9.97 0.23 1.39
C LYS A 34 10.38 -1.25 1.27
N ARG A 35 10.64 -1.92 2.39
CA ARG A 35 10.96 -3.36 2.39
C ARG A 35 9.74 -4.26 2.24
N LEU A 36 8.54 -3.74 2.52
CA LEU A 36 7.26 -4.42 2.34
C LEU A 36 6.70 -4.26 0.92
N GLU A 37 7.08 -3.20 0.22
CA GLU A 37 6.63 -2.88 -1.13
C GLU A 37 6.85 -3.99 -2.17
N PRO A 38 8.01 -4.68 -2.24
CA PRO A 38 8.23 -5.75 -3.24
C PRO A 38 7.53 -7.08 -2.93
N LEU A 39 6.84 -7.22 -1.79
CA LEU A 39 6.17 -8.48 -1.43
C LEU A 39 4.81 -8.63 -2.10
N ASP A 40 4.51 -9.85 -2.56
CA ASP A 40 3.21 -10.22 -3.13
C ASP A 40 2.11 -10.25 -2.05
N LEU A 41 0.85 -10.13 -2.46
CA LEU A 41 -0.31 -10.08 -1.57
C LEU A 41 -0.36 -11.28 -0.62
N ARG A 42 -0.01 -12.48 -1.11
CA ARG A 42 0.07 -13.69 -0.28
C ARG A 42 1.13 -13.61 0.82
N GLN A 43 2.27 -12.98 0.54
CA GLN A 43 3.34 -12.81 1.52
C GLN A 43 2.97 -11.76 2.56
N ARG A 44 2.30 -10.69 2.14
CA ARG A 44 1.76 -9.65 3.04
C ARG A 44 0.73 -10.22 4.01
N SER A 45 -0.19 -11.06 3.54
CA SER A 45 -1.13 -11.79 4.41
C SER A 45 -0.41 -12.73 5.38
N ALA A 46 0.58 -13.51 4.91
CA ALA A 46 1.35 -14.41 5.79
C ALA A 46 2.15 -13.64 6.86
N MET A 47 2.64 -12.44 6.55
CA MET A 47 3.29 -11.55 7.51
C MET A 47 2.30 -10.96 8.50
N ALA A 48 1.09 -10.60 8.07
CA ALA A 48 0.03 -10.11 8.95
C ALA A 48 -0.37 -11.19 9.97
N ASP A 49 -0.54 -12.44 9.51
CA ASP A 49 -0.80 -13.60 10.37
C ASP A 49 0.36 -13.84 11.36
N PHE A 50 1.60 -13.67 10.90
CA PHE A 50 2.77 -13.79 11.76
C PHE A 50 2.82 -12.70 12.83
N ILE A 51 2.58 -11.44 12.48
CA ILE A 51 2.57 -10.31 13.43
C ILE A 51 1.47 -10.51 14.47
N ILE A 52 0.29 -10.96 14.05
CA ILE A 52 -0.80 -11.31 14.98
C ILE A 52 -0.40 -12.48 15.87
N GLY A 53 0.26 -13.51 15.33
CA GLY A 53 0.78 -14.63 16.12
C GLY A 53 1.85 -14.22 17.14
N VAL A 54 2.60 -13.15 16.86
CA VAL A 54 3.56 -12.56 17.82
C VAL A 54 2.83 -11.72 18.87
N ALA A 55 1.88 -10.89 18.47
CA ALA A 55 1.08 -10.07 19.37
C ALA A 55 0.19 -10.92 20.31
N GLY A 56 -0.28 -12.08 19.85
CA GLY A 56 -1.05 -13.02 20.66
C GLY A 56 -0.21 -14.08 21.39
N ALA A 57 1.12 -13.98 21.39
CA ALA A 57 2.00 -14.99 21.99
C ALA A 57 1.87 -15.08 23.53
N ASP A 58 1.38 -14.02 24.16
CA ASP A 58 1.09 -13.94 25.59
C ASP A 58 -0.36 -14.35 25.94
N GLY A 59 -1.19 -14.63 24.93
CA GLY A 59 -2.58 -15.06 25.07
C GLY A 59 -3.60 -13.93 25.32
N GLN A 60 -3.20 -12.65 25.28
CA GLN A 60 -4.09 -11.50 25.42
C GLN A 60 -3.63 -10.34 24.54
N ILE A 61 -4.39 -10.00 23.50
CA ILE A 61 -4.06 -8.85 22.65
C ILE A 61 -4.58 -7.58 23.32
N SER A 62 -3.67 -6.72 23.78
CA SER A 62 -3.98 -5.46 24.46
C SER A 62 -4.50 -4.38 23.50
N PRO A 63 -5.27 -3.38 23.97
CA PRO A 63 -5.77 -2.31 23.10
C PRO A 63 -4.65 -1.44 22.49
N ASP A 64 -3.49 -1.34 23.16
CA ASP A 64 -2.34 -0.62 22.61
C ASP A 64 -1.65 -1.40 21.49
N GLU A 65 -1.65 -2.74 21.55
CA GLU A 65 -1.19 -3.59 20.44
C GLU A 65 -2.14 -3.54 19.25
N ILE A 66 -3.45 -3.49 19.48
CA ILE A 66 -4.42 -3.31 18.37
C ILE A 66 -4.17 -1.96 17.69
N ARG A 67 -3.85 -0.90 18.45
CA ARG A 67 -3.51 0.41 17.89
C ARG A 67 -2.21 0.38 17.08
N THR A 68 -1.17 -0.32 17.53
CA THR A 68 0.07 -0.44 16.76
C THR A 68 -0.14 -1.30 15.52
N LEU A 69 -0.90 -2.38 15.63
CA LEU A 69 -1.25 -3.27 14.52
C LEU A 69 -2.08 -2.54 13.45
N SER A 70 -3.06 -1.74 13.86
CA SER A 70 -3.87 -0.88 12.98
C SER A 70 -3.03 0.17 12.24
N LYS A 71 -1.90 0.63 12.82
CA LYS A 71 -0.95 1.51 12.12
C LYS A 71 -0.06 0.77 11.13
N VAL A 72 0.27 -0.49 11.41
CA VAL A 72 1.17 -1.32 10.59
C VAL A 72 0.42 -1.92 9.39
N TYR A 73 -0.86 -2.27 9.52
CA TYR A 73 -1.67 -2.86 8.44
C TYR A 73 -1.74 -2.02 7.15
N PRO A 74 -2.01 -0.70 7.21
CA PRO A 74 -1.94 0.18 6.04
C PRO A 74 -0.56 0.20 5.41
N MET A 75 0.51 0.01 6.19
CA MET A 75 1.88 -0.07 5.68
C MET A 75 2.17 -1.39 4.96
N LEU A 76 1.46 -2.47 5.31
CA LEU A 76 1.45 -3.73 4.55
C LEU A 76 0.55 -3.67 3.31
N GLY A 77 -0.25 -2.61 3.13
CA GLY A 77 -1.26 -2.52 2.07
C GLY A 77 -2.51 -3.35 2.36
N LEU A 78 -2.80 -3.61 3.64
CA LEU A 78 -4.02 -4.28 4.13
C LEU A 78 -4.94 -3.25 4.80
N ALA A 79 -6.24 -3.51 4.82
CA ALA A 79 -7.20 -2.59 5.46
C ALA A 79 -7.07 -2.68 6.99
N ALA A 80 -7.22 -1.55 7.69
CA ALA A 80 -7.17 -1.53 9.16
C ALA A 80 -8.28 -2.38 9.81
N ASP A 81 -9.41 -2.57 9.11
CA ASP A 81 -10.52 -3.39 9.57
C ASP A 81 -10.21 -4.90 9.54
N ASP A 82 -9.25 -5.32 8.69
CA ASP A 82 -8.82 -6.72 8.60
C ASP A 82 -8.08 -7.17 9.86
N VAL A 83 -7.59 -6.24 10.69
CA VAL A 83 -6.96 -6.57 11.98
C VAL A 83 -7.88 -7.44 12.83
N TYR A 84 -9.16 -7.06 12.92
CA TYR A 84 -10.13 -7.80 13.73
C TYR A 84 -10.46 -9.16 13.12
N SER A 85 -10.61 -9.24 11.79
CA SER A 85 -10.91 -10.50 11.10
C SER A 85 -9.77 -11.52 11.27
N HIS A 86 -8.51 -11.08 11.15
CA HIS A 86 -7.35 -11.94 11.34
C HIS A 86 -7.12 -12.33 12.81
N ILE A 87 -7.42 -11.46 13.79
CA ILE A 87 -7.39 -11.81 15.22
C ILE A 87 -8.43 -12.92 15.50
N HIS A 88 -9.65 -12.76 14.97
CA HIS A 88 -10.69 -13.78 15.10
C HIS A 88 -10.31 -15.06 14.37
N ALA A 89 -9.68 -14.99 13.20
CA ALA A 89 -9.18 -16.16 12.48
C ALA A 89 -8.07 -16.89 13.24
N MET A 90 -7.15 -16.18 13.92
CA MET A 90 -6.14 -16.79 14.78
C MET A 90 -6.79 -17.42 16.03
N ALA A 91 -7.71 -16.73 16.69
CA ALA A 91 -8.46 -17.29 17.81
C ALA A 91 -9.24 -18.54 17.40
N ALA A 92 -9.85 -18.54 16.21
CA ALA A 92 -10.52 -19.68 15.62
C ALA A 92 -9.56 -20.79 15.15
N GLY A 93 -8.33 -20.46 14.75
CA GLY A 93 -7.31 -21.42 14.32
C GLY A 93 -6.52 -22.07 15.47
N THR A 94 -6.44 -21.40 16.63
CA THR A 94 -5.93 -21.98 17.89
C THR A 94 -6.99 -22.77 18.66
N ALA A 95 -8.26 -22.48 18.42
CA ALA A 95 -9.33 -23.43 18.68
C ALA A 95 -9.16 -24.59 17.71
N THR A 96 -8.55 -25.67 18.20
CA THR A 96 -8.60 -26.99 17.58
C THR A 96 -9.97 -27.21 16.95
N VAL A 97 -9.99 -27.33 15.62
CA VAL A 97 -11.00 -27.99 14.80
C VAL A 97 -12.25 -28.39 15.61
N VAL A 98 -13.15 -27.44 15.80
CA VAL A 98 -14.57 -27.77 15.75
C VAL A 98 -15.01 -27.14 14.45
N GLU A 99 -15.15 -28.00 13.45
CA GLU A 99 -15.64 -27.62 12.14
C GLU A 99 -16.92 -26.81 12.24
N GLY A 100 -17.06 -25.86 11.33
CA GLY A 100 -18.34 -25.26 11.02
C GLY A 100 -18.63 -23.97 11.78
N ASN A 101 -19.06 -22.97 11.01
CA ASN A 101 -19.95 -21.92 11.47
C ASN A 101 -21.32 -22.52 11.87
N GLU A 102 -21.33 -23.58 12.69
CA GLU A 102 -22.52 -24.27 13.14
C GLU A 102 -22.94 -23.72 14.50
N PRO A 103 -24.23 -23.38 14.67
CA PRO A 103 -24.75 -22.91 15.95
C PRO A 103 -24.45 -23.93 17.06
N ILE A 104 -23.84 -23.45 18.14
CA ILE A 104 -23.65 -24.23 19.37
C ILE A 104 -25.04 -24.66 19.86
N THR A 105 -25.31 -25.97 19.79
CA THR A 105 -26.59 -26.55 20.16
C THR A 105 -26.70 -26.59 21.69
N VAL A 106 -27.45 -25.64 22.27
CA VAL A 106 -27.63 -25.54 23.73
C VAL A 106 -28.62 -26.60 24.25
N ILE A 107 -29.49 -27.14 23.40
CA ILE A 107 -30.46 -28.18 23.73
C ILE A 107 -30.61 -29.13 22.53
N PRO A 108 -30.44 -30.46 22.70
CA PRO A 108 -30.68 -31.41 21.63
C PRO A 108 -32.16 -31.40 21.23
N ALA A 109 -32.45 -31.22 19.93
CA ALA A 109 -33.81 -31.24 19.42
C ALA A 109 -34.44 -32.64 19.62
N GLN A 110 -35.49 -32.71 20.42
CA GLN A 110 -36.36 -33.90 20.46
C GLN A 110 -37.31 -33.85 19.26
N LEU A 111 -37.17 -34.83 18.37
CA LEU A 111 -38.06 -35.04 17.23
C LEU A 111 -39.46 -35.43 17.74
N SER A 112 -40.29 -34.44 18.06
CA SER A 112 -41.73 -34.65 18.12
C SER A 112 -42.23 -34.80 16.68
N THR A 113 -42.96 -35.87 16.39
CA THR A 113 -43.64 -36.07 15.10
C THR A 113 -44.48 -34.85 14.75
N GLY A 114 -43.96 -33.99 13.86
CA GLY A 114 -44.65 -32.81 13.37
C GLY A 114 -45.78 -33.17 12.39
N TYR A 115 -46.59 -32.18 12.04
CA TYR A 115 -47.65 -32.32 11.04
C TYR A 115 -47.08 -32.37 9.61
N ALA A 116 -47.70 -33.18 8.74
CA ALA A 116 -47.30 -33.33 7.34
C ALA A 116 -47.49 -32.03 6.55
N ILE A 117 -46.42 -31.58 5.89
CA ILE A 117 -46.43 -30.39 5.01
C ILE A 117 -47.16 -30.76 3.69
N PRO A 118 -48.17 -29.99 3.24
CA PRO A 118 -48.84 -30.23 1.96
C PRO A 118 -47.87 -30.13 0.76
N PRO A 119 -48.06 -30.92 -0.31
CA PRO A 119 -47.18 -30.87 -1.47
C PRO A 119 -47.25 -29.50 -2.16
N ARG A 120 -46.07 -28.98 -2.53
CA ARG A 120 -45.90 -27.71 -3.24
C ARG A 120 -46.72 -27.71 -4.54
N PRO A 121 -47.63 -26.75 -4.77
CA PRO A 121 -48.30 -26.62 -6.06
C PRO A 121 -47.24 -26.39 -7.15
N GLY A 122 -47.43 -27.03 -8.32
CA GLY A 122 -46.43 -27.18 -9.39
C GLY A 122 -45.83 -25.87 -9.95
N PRO A 123 -44.90 -25.98 -10.93
CA PRO A 123 -44.05 -24.87 -11.33
C PRO A 123 -44.88 -23.70 -11.87
N THR A 124 -44.92 -22.61 -11.10
CA THR A 124 -45.55 -21.37 -11.50
C THR A 124 -44.61 -20.56 -12.38
N GLN A 125 -45.08 -20.31 -13.60
CA GLN A 125 -44.77 -19.18 -14.48
C GLN A 125 -43.39 -19.20 -15.13
N THR A 126 -43.36 -19.62 -16.40
CA THR A 126 -42.29 -19.29 -17.33
C THR A 126 -42.32 -17.78 -17.56
N ILE A 127 -41.25 -17.10 -17.14
CA ILE A 127 -41.06 -15.67 -17.44
C ILE A 127 -40.92 -15.56 -18.95
N GLN A 128 -41.96 -15.03 -19.61
CA GLN A 128 -41.91 -14.71 -21.03
C GLN A 128 -41.35 -13.29 -21.20
N LEU A 129 -40.18 -13.21 -21.85
CA LEU A 129 -39.56 -11.94 -22.18
C LEU A 129 -40.27 -11.33 -23.39
N ASP A 130 -40.66 -10.06 -23.27
CA ASP A 130 -41.16 -9.29 -24.41
C ASP A 130 -39.99 -8.83 -25.28
N MET A 131 -39.73 -9.60 -26.34
CA MET A 131 -38.64 -9.36 -27.28
C MET A 131 -38.77 -8.03 -28.04
N THR A 132 -39.93 -7.37 -28.00
CA THR A 132 -40.07 -6.01 -28.57
C THR A 132 -39.35 -4.99 -27.68
N THR A 133 -39.54 -5.05 -26.37
CA THR A 133 -38.88 -4.15 -25.40
C THR A 133 -37.36 -4.30 -25.41
N VAL A 134 -36.87 -5.54 -25.55
CA VAL A 134 -35.43 -5.85 -25.63
C VAL A 134 -34.81 -5.20 -26.88
N LYS A 135 -35.48 -5.27 -28.03
CA LYS A 135 -35.00 -4.64 -29.27
C LYS A 135 -34.96 -3.12 -29.15
N THR A 136 -35.97 -2.50 -28.54
CA THR A 136 -35.99 -1.05 -28.31
C THR A 136 -34.84 -0.62 -27.40
N LYS A 137 -34.60 -1.34 -26.30
CA LYS A 137 -33.49 -1.05 -25.38
C LYS A 137 -32.12 -1.22 -26.03
N LEU A 138 -31.94 -2.24 -26.89
CA LEU A 138 -30.71 -2.41 -27.67
C LEU A 138 -30.47 -1.27 -28.65
N ALA A 139 -31.51 -0.78 -29.32
CA ALA A 139 -31.40 0.36 -30.23
C ALA A 139 -31.03 1.66 -29.50
N GLU A 140 -31.63 1.91 -28.34
CA GLU A 140 -31.27 3.03 -27.45
C GLU A 140 -29.79 2.95 -27.03
N SER A 141 -29.32 1.78 -26.60
CA SER A 141 -27.90 1.59 -26.24
C SER A 141 -26.95 1.79 -27.42
N ALA A 142 -27.32 1.35 -28.62
CA ALA A 142 -26.52 1.56 -29.84
C ALA A 142 -26.41 3.06 -30.19
N GLN A 143 -27.48 3.82 -29.99
CA GLN A 143 -27.48 5.27 -30.23
C GLN A 143 -26.56 6.01 -29.25
N VAL A 144 -26.61 5.67 -27.96
CA VAL A 144 -25.72 6.26 -26.95
C VAL A 144 -24.27 5.88 -27.21
N ALA A 145 -24.00 4.63 -27.61
CA ALA A 145 -22.66 4.19 -27.98
C ALA A 145 -22.09 4.98 -29.15
N ALA A 146 -22.90 5.28 -30.19
CA ALA A 146 -22.46 6.09 -31.33
C ALA A 146 -22.11 7.54 -30.94
N ILE A 147 -22.86 8.14 -30.01
CA ILE A 147 -22.57 9.49 -29.51
C ILE A 147 -21.27 9.49 -28.70
N LEU A 148 -21.05 8.48 -27.86
CA LEU A 148 -19.80 8.37 -27.11
C LEU A 148 -18.61 8.11 -28.04
N ASP A 149 -18.76 7.26 -29.04
CA ASP A 149 -17.72 7.00 -30.05
C ASP A 149 -17.31 8.29 -30.76
N ASP A 150 -18.28 9.13 -31.16
CA ASP A 150 -18.02 10.46 -31.75
C ASP A 150 -17.29 11.41 -30.78
N ILE A 151 -17.60 11.38 -29.48
CA ILE A 151 -16.89 12.17 -28.46
C ILE A 151 -15.44 11.71 -28.27
N PHE A 152 -15.17 10.40 -28.40
CA PHE A 152 -13.85 9.82 -28.18
C PHE A 152 -13.03 9.67 -29.47
N THR A 153 -13.60 9.99 -30.63
CA THR A 153 -12.86 10.09 -31.88
C THR A 153 -12.27 11.49 -32.00
N ASP A 154 -11.24 11.76 -31.21
CA ASP A 154 -10.47 12.99 -31.34
C ASP A 154 -9.87 13.08 -32.75
N GLU A 155 -10.23 14.16 -33.45
CA GLU A 155 -9.50 14.64 -34.62
C GLU A 155 -8.02 14.80 -34.26
N ASP A 156 -7.21 13.84 -34.67
CA ASP A 156 -5.74 13.91 -34.73
C ASP A 156 -5.31 15.01 -35.75
N THR A 157 -5.59 16.28 -35.42
CA THR A 157 -4.89 17.44 -35.97
C THR A 157 -4.55 18.44 -34.89
N ILE A 158 -4.11 17.94 -33.73
CA ILE A 158 -3.28 18.73 -32.84
C ILE A 158 -1.87 18.67 -33.42
N ASN A 159 -1.51 19.75 -34.12
CA ASN A 159 -0.14 20.10 -34.50
C ASN A 159 0.77 19.80 -33.30
N ALA A 160 1.62 18.78 -33.43
CA ALA A 160 2.48 18.33 -32.34
C ALA A 160 3.24 19.55 -31.77
N PRO A 161 3.05 19.94 -30.50
CA PRO A 161 4.09 20.72 -29.86
C PRO A 161 5.33 19.84 -29.94
N GLN A 162 6.38 20.36 -30.57
CA GLN A 162 7.69 19.73 -30.54
C GLN A 162 7.93 19.33 -29.08
N SER A 163 7.96 18.03 -28.82
CA SER A 163 8.44 17.54 -27.55
C SER A 163 9.84 18.12 -27.41
N LEU A 164 9.99 19.08 -26.50
CA LEU A 164 11.25 19.28 -25.83
C LEU A 164 11.56 17.91 -25.26
N GLN A 165 12.38 17.16 -25.99
CA GLN A 165 12.87 15.89 -25.53
C GLN A 165 13.38 16.15 -24.11
N PRO A 166 12.95 15.39 -23.09
CA PRO A 166 13.73 15.34 -21.88
C PRO A 166 15.08 14.85 -22.36
N SER A 167 16.06 15.74 -22.33
CA SER A 167 17.44 15.38 -22.55
C SER A 167 17.74 14.46 -21.38
N ALA A 168 17.50 13.17 -21.60
CA ALA A 168 17.92 12.08 -20.74
C ALA A 168 19.45 12.09 -20.79
N SER A 169 20.02 13.06 -20.08
CA SER A 169 21.33 13.01 -19.51
C SER A 169 21.24 11.95 -18.42
N ALA A 170 21.34 10.70 -18.84
CA ALA A 170 21.44 9.55 -17.96
C ALA A 170 22.43 9.87 -16.83
N GLY A 171 21.89 9.97 -15.61
CA GLY A 171 22.65 9.92 -14.35
C GLY A 171 23.44 11.16 -13.94
N LYS A 172 23.15 12.37 -14.46
CA LYS A 172 23.80 13.59 -13.95
C LYS A 172 22.80 14.71 -13.66
N VAL A 173 22.80 15.15 -12.40
CA VAL A 173 22.07 16.33 -11.92
C VAL A 173 22.47 17.54 -12.79
N PRO A 174 21.51 18.29 -13.37
CA PRO A 174 21.83 19.49 -14.15
C PRO A 174 22.63 20.51 -13.32
N ALA A 175 23.53 21.26 -13.96
CA ALA A 175 24.49 22.14 -13.26
C ALA A 175 23.82 23.09 -12.23
N ALA A 176 22.68 23.70 -12.57
CA ALA A 176 21.93 24.56 -11.65
C ALA A 176 21.42 23.83 -10.40
N HIS A 177 20.94 22.59 -10.56
CA HIS A 177 20.45 21.75 -9.47
C HIS A 177 21.61 21.24 -8.60
N SER A 178 22.77 20.95 -9.21
CA SER A 178 23.98 20.59 -8.47
C SER A 178 24.50 21.75 -7.61
N MET A 179 24.38 22.98 -8.10
CA MET A 179 24.76 24.19 -7.35
C MET A 179 23.80 24.43 -6.19
N LEU A 180 22.48 24.32 -6.43
CA LEU A 180 21.47 24.38 -5.38
C LEU A 180 21.74 23.33 -4.28
N LEU A 181 21.94 22.08 -4.68
CA LEU A 181 22.19 20.98 -3.75
C LEU A 181 23.50 21.15 -2.97
N SER A 182 24.55 21.71 -3.59
CA SER A 182 25.81 22.02 -2.89
C SER A 182 25.63 23.06 -1.77
N ARG A 183 24.74 24.04 -1.95
CA ARG A 183 24.39 25.03 -0.92
C ARG A 183 23.51 24.41 0.16
N LEU A 184 22.52 23.61 -0.24
CA LEU A 184 21.62 22.97 0.70
C LEU A 184 22.32 21.95 1.60
N ALA A 185 23.39 21.30 1.12
CA ALA A 185 24.19 20.37 1.91
C ALA A 185 24.96 21.01 3.09
N GLU A 186 25.01 22.35 3.20
CA GLU A 186 25.66 23.06 4.32
C GLU A 186 24.86 22.97 5.63
N ARG A 187 23.54 22.76 5.55
CA ARG A 187 22.63 22.67 6.70
C ARG A 187 21.59 21.57 6.47
N SER A 188 21.25 20.83 7.53
CA SER A 188 20.25 19.76 7.47
C SER A 188 18.80 20.27 7.47
N GLU A 189 18.57 21.53 7.83
CA GLU A 189 17.24 22.15 7.93
C GLU A 189 17.29 23.58 7.38
N TRP A 190 16.28 23.92 6.58
CA TRP A 190 16.09 25.23 5.96
C TRP A 190 14.63 25.67 6.14
N SER A 191 14.38 26.96 6.36
CA SER A 191 13.01 27.47 6.24
C SER A 191 12.57 27.50 4.78
N ARG A 192 11.27 27.40 4.52
CA ARG A 192 10.73 27.50 3.15
C ARG A 192 11.18 28.79 2.44
N THR A 193 11.19 29.91 3.17
CA THR A 193 11.60 31.22 2.64
C THR A 193 13.08 31.29 2.27
N GLU A 194 13.95 30.64 3.02
CA GLU A 194 15.38 30.61 2.71
C GLU A 194 15.64 29.70 1.50
N PHE A 195 14.98 28.55 1.42
CA PHE A 195 15.07 27.67 0.26
C PHE A 195 14.63 28.36 -1.02
N ASP A 196 13.47 29.02 -1.01
CA ASP A 196 12.94 29.74 -2.16
C ASP A 196 13.92 30.82 -2.66
N ALA A 197 14.58 31.53 -1.74
CA ALA A 197 15.60 32.51 -2.08
C ALA A 197 16.83 31.88 -2.76
N ILE A 198 17.32 30.74 -2.25
CA ILE A 198 18.48 30.04 -2.82
C ILE A 198 18.12 29.41 -4.18
N ALA A 199 16.91 28.86 -4.32
CA ALA A 199 16.41 28.34 -5.59
C ALA A 199 16.31 29.45 -6.64
N ALA A 200 15.81 30.63 -6.26
CA ALA A 200 15.75 31.80 -7.13
C ALA A 200 17.14 32.31 -7.55
N GLU A 201 18.14 32.31 -6.64
CA GLU A 201 19.53 32.62 -6.98
C GLU A 201 20.11 31.66 -8.02
N CYS A 202 19.69 30.40 -7.98
CA CYS A 202 20.08 29.38 -8.96
C CYS A 202 19.24 29.42 -10.26
N GLY A 203 18.26 30.33 -10.35
CA GLY A 203 17.35 30.46 -11.50
C GLY A 203 16.36 29.30 -11.63
N LEU A 204 16.03 28.63 -10.52
CA LEU A 204 15.16 27.46 -10.48
C LEU A 204 13.82 27.78 -9.82
N MET A 205 12.76 27.10 -10.26
CA MET A 205 11.49 27.08 -9.53
C MET A 205 11.64 26.19 -8.29
N PRO A 206 11.26 26.64 -7.08
CA PRO A 206 11.51 25.90 -5.84
C PRO A 206 10.94 24.48 -5.87
N ASP A 207 9.64 24.33 -6.12
CA ASP A 207 8.97 23.02 -6.12
C ASP A 207 9.51 22.11 -7.23
N GLY A 208 9.73 22.65 -8.43
CA GLY A 208 10.31 21.89 -9.54
C GLY A 208 11.75 21.44 -9.29
N ALA A 209 12.53 22.22 -8.53
CA ALA A 209 13.87 21.83 -8.11
C ALA A 209 13.84 20.71 -7.07
N ILE A 210 12.88 20.73 -6.14
CA ILE A 210 12.66 19.66 -5.17
C ILE A 210 12.31 18.37 -5.91
N ASP A 211 11.36 18.42 -6.84
CA ASP A 211 10.90 17.26 -7.61
C ASP A 211 12.05 16.62 -8.39
N MET A 212 12.80 17.43 -9.15
CA MET A 212 13.94 16.96 -9.94
C MET A 212 15.04 16.36 -9.05
N LEU A 213 15.38 17.02 -7.94
CA LEU A 213 16.41 16.53 -7.03
C LEU A 213 15.99 15.23 -6.35
N ASN A 214 14.73 15.11 -5.95
CA ASN A 214 14.20 13.90 -5.34
C ASN A 214 14.06 12.75 -6.33
N GLU A 215 13.71 13.02 -7.59
CA GLU A 215 13.68 12.00 -8.65
C GLU A 215 15.08 11.41 -8.88
N VAL A 216 16.09 12.26 -9.05
CA VAL A 216 17.48 11.78 -9.21
C VAL A 216 17.98 11.09 -7.93
N ALA A 217 17.65 11.61 -6.75
CA ALA A 217 17.95 10.95 -5.48
C ALA A 217 17.36 9.54 -5.42
N PHE A 218 16.12 9.38 -5.84
CA PHE A 218 15.43 8.09 -5.82
C PHE A 218 16.06 7.08 -6.78
N GLU A 219 16.48 7.51 -7.97
CA GLU A 219 17.18 6.66 -8.93
C GLU A 219 18.53 6.17 -8.41
N HIS A 220 19.27 7.02 -7.68
CA HIS A 220 20.64 6.73 -7.24
C HIS A 220 20.72 6.06 -5.87
N THR A 221 19.99 6.55 -4.87
CA THR A 221 20.08 6.10 -3.46
C THR A 221 18.82 5.37 -2.99
N GLY A 222 17.74 5.42 -3.78
CA GLY A 222 16.45 4.87 -3.41
C GLY A 222 15.72 5.66 -2.32
N ALA A 223 16.13 6.90 -2.04
CA ALA A 223 15.52 7.81 -1.07
C ALA A 223 15.50 9.25 -1.59
N PRO A 224 14.50 10.08 -1.21
CA PRO A 224 14.52 11.50 -1.54
C PRO A 224 15.66 12.22 -0.80
N VAL A 225 16.15 13.31 -1.38
CA VAL A 225 17.19 14.17 -0.77
C VAL A 225 16.59 15.29 0.07
N ILE A 226 15.38 15.73 -0.29
CA ILE A 226 14.64 16.81 0.35
C ILE A 226 13.29 16.28 0.83
N GLU A 227 12.98 16.47 2.11
CA GLU A 227 11.70 16.11 2.73
C GLU A 227 11.13 17.29 3.55
N GLY A 228 9.81 17.34 3.72
CA GLY A 228 9.15 18.41 4.47
C GLY A 228 8.86 19.65 3.63
N ASP A 229 8.04 20.54 4.20
CA ASP A 229 7.57 21.76 3.53
C ASP A 229 8.03 23.02 4.30
N ASP A 230 7.88 23.01 5.63
CA ASP A 230 8.50 23.99 6.53
C ASP A 230 8.66 23.37 7.94
N PRO A 231 9.89 23.11 8.43
CA PRO A 231 11.16 23.30 7.75
C PRO A 231 11.42 22.24 6.67
N ILE A 232 12.14 22.63 5.64
CA ILE A 232 12.68 21.76 4.60
C ILE A 232 13.90 21.02 5.18
N GLN A 233 13.84 19.70 5.19
CA GLN A 233 14.88 18.81 5.69
C GLN A 233 15.70 18.27 4.52
N VAL A 234 17.02 18.37 4.64
CA VAL A 234 17.97 17.94 3.60
C VAL A 234 18.80 16.79 4.16
N ASP A 235 18.73 15.63 3.51
CA ASP A 235 19.58 14.49 3.87
C ASP A 235 20.99 14.67 3.30
N ALA A 236 21.93 15.04 4.16
CA ALA A 236 23.32 15.28 3.78
C ALA A 236 24.02 14.04 3.19
N ALA A 237 23.60 12.83 3.58
CA ALA A 237 24.16 11.59 3.04
C ALA A 237 23.78 11.42 1.56
N THR A 238 22.48 11.50 1.26
CA THR A 238 21.96 11.44 -0.12
C THR A 238 22.47 12.61 -0.97
N ALA A 239 22.53 13.82 -0.41
CA ALA A 239 23.07 14.99 -1.10
C ALA A 239 24.52 14.78 -1.54
N LYS A 240 25.38 14.22 -0.69
CA LYS A 240 26.80 13.99 -1.01
C LYS A 240 27.00 12.95 -2.11
N GLU A 241 26.15 11.93 -2.15
CA GLU A 241 26.19 10.91 -3.21
C GLU A 241 25.75 11.47 -4.56
N LEU A 242 24.85 12.46 -4.58
CA LEU A 242 24.38 13.11 -5.81
C LEU A 242 25.35 14.14 -6.42
N VAL A 243 26.31 14.64 -5.64
CA VAL A 243 27.36 15.57 -6.11
C VAL A 243 28.58 14.82 -6.67
N THR A 244 28.74 13.52 -6.38
CA THR A 244 29.92 12.72 -6.75
C THR A 244 29.76 12.06 -8.11
#